data_AF-A0A1Q3B1V6-F1
#
_entry.id   AF-A0A1Q3B1V6-F1
#
_cell.length_a   1.000
_cell.length_b   1.000
_cell.length_c   1.000
_cell.angle_alpha   90.00
_cell.angle_beta   90.00
_cell.angle_gamma   90.00
#
_symmetry.space_group_name_H-M   'P 1'
#
loop_
_entity.id
_entity.type
_entity.pdbx_description
1 polymer ?
#
loop_
_entity_poly.entity_id
_entity_poly.type
_entity_poly.pdbx_seq_one_letter_code
_entity_poly.pdbx_strand_id
1 'polypeptide(L)'
;MHQGLQSRRSAISADEVSANGSFVDMFGTEALAIGEEFKLLNYAFITSTAWFLHCWWNSTLESIVNGVPMIAWPLYVDQKMNDSMLTEQLRVAVQSEVSPTKEVVARNEIATMVEKIMEGKGGNVIRAEVNTLKLSA
;
A
#
# COMPACT_ATOMS: atom_id res chain seq x y z
N MET A 1 -16.01 -1.57 -11.35
CA MET A 1 -14.55 -1.38 -11.15
C MET A 1 -13.81 -1.22 -12.46
N HIS A 2 -13.92 -2.19 -13.39
CA HIS A 2 -13.25 -2.20 -14.70
C HIS A 2 -13.41 -0.92 -15.55
N GLN A 3 -14.61 -0.31 -15.57
CA GLN A 3 -14.87 0.92 -16.32
C GLN A 3 -14.11 2.14 -15.75
N GLY A 4 -13.90 2.18 -14.43
CA GLY A 4 -13.13 3.23 -13.76
C GLY A 4 -11.63 3.14 -14.02
N LEU A 5 -11.10 1.93 -14.17
CA LEU A 5 -9.70 1.70 -14.54
C LEU A 5 -9.38 2.16 -15.95
N GLN A 6 -10.28 1.86 -16.91
CA GLN A 6 -10.14 2.31 -18.30
C GLN A 6 -10.16 3.84 -18.38
N SER A 7 -11.06 4.50 -17.67
CA SER A 7 -11.06 5.98 -17.60
C SER A 7 -9.79 6.55 -17.00
N ARG A 8 -9.25 5.97 -15.92
CA ARG A 8 -7.97 6.42 -15.34
C ARG A 8 -6.81 6.25 -16.32
N ARG A 9 -6.76 5.12 -17.03
CA ARG A 9 -5.73 4.84 -18.04
C ARG A 9 -5.77 5.86 -19.19
N SER A 10 -6.97 6.21 -19.68
CA SER A 10 -7.13 7.24 -20.71
C SER A 10 -6.67 8.62 -20.24
N ALA A 11 -7.00 9.01 -19.01
CA ALA A 11 -6.62 10.32 -18.47
C ALA A 11 -5.10 10.47 -18.25
N ILE A 12 -4.42 9.41 -17.78
CA ILE A 12 -2.96 9.40 -17.63
C ILE A 12 -2.28 9.40 -19.00
N SER A 13 -2.79 8.62 -19.97
CA SER A 13 -2.24 8.59 -21.33
C SER A 13 -2.42 9.89 -22.10
N ALA A 14 -3.41 10.72 -21.72
CA ALA A 14 -3.65 12.01 -22.33
C ALA A 14 -2.80 13.14 -21.72
N ASP A 15 -1.91 12.84 -20.77
CA ASP A 15 -1.14 13.82 -19.97
C ASP A 15 -2.02 14.86 -19.25
N GLU A 16 -3.32 14.61 -19.12
CA GLU A 16 -4.24 15.48 -18.38
C GLU A 16 -3.93 15.50 -16.88
N VAL A 17 -3.34 14.40 -16.38
CA VAL A 17 -2.98 14.21 -14.96
C VAL A 17 -1.55 13.72 -14.86
N SER A 18 -0.64 14.58 -14.40
CA SER A 18 0.70 14.17 -13.97
C SER A 18 0.60 13.50 -12.59
N ALA A 19 0.74 12.18 -12.57
CA ALA A 19 0.78 11.39 -11.33
C ALA A 19 2.24 10.94 -11.09
N ASN A 20 2.74 11.12 -9.87
CA ASN A 20 4.06 10.61 -9.45
C ASN A 20 3.97 9.25 -8.74
N GLY A 21 2.76 8.81 -8.40
CA GLY A 21 2.50 7.54 -7.73
C GLY A 21 1.02 7.18 -7.73
N SER A 22 0.73 5.90 -7.50
CA SER A 22 -0.61 5.36 -7.41
C SER A 22 -0.82 4.73 -6.03
N PHE A 23 -1.92 5.10 -5.37
CA PHE A 23 -2.41 4.45 -4.16
C PHE A 23 -3.64 3.62 -4.51
N VAL A 24 -3.63 2.35 -4.11
CA VAL A 24 -4.74 1.42 -4.29
C VAL A 24 -5.15 0.88 -2.93
N ASP A 25 -6.45 0.69 -2.71
CA ASP A 25 -6.94 -0.06 -1.55
C ASP A 25 -6.88 -1.58 -1.84
N MET A 26 -7.16 -2.43 -0.84
CA MET A 26 -7.11 -3.90 -0.96
C MET A 26 -7.96 -4.48 -2.10
N PHE A 27 -9.02 -3.80 -2.52
CA PHE A 27 -9.87 -4.21 -3.65
C PHE A 27 -9.38 -3.69 -5.00
N GLY A 28 -8.39 -2.82 -5.02
CA GLY A 28 -7.89 -2.11 -6.21
C GLY A 28 -6.53 -2.60 -6.71
N THR A 29 -6.05 -3.78 -6.30
CA THR A 29 -4.74 -4.31 -6.70
C THR A 29 -4.61 -4.50 -8.21
N GLU A 30 -5.71 -4.69 -8.93
CA GLU A 30 -5.77 -4.68 -10.40
C GLU A 30 -5.24 -3.38 -11.03
N ALA A 31 -5.29 -2.25 -10.33
CA ALA A 31 -4.75 -0.99 -10.81
C ALA A 31 -3.21 -0.89 -10.71
N LEU A 32 -2.55 -1.80 -9.99
CA LEU A 32 -1.08 -1.84 -9.89
C LEU A 32 -0.43 -2.08 -11.25
N ALA A 33 -1.04 -2.91 -12.10
CA ALA A 33 -0.57 -3.17 -13.46
C ALA A 33 -0.58 -1.91 -14.33
N ILE A 34 -1.55 -1.01 -14.12
CA ILE A 34 -1.61 0.29 -14.81
C ILE A 34 -0.48 1.19 -14.31
N GLY A 35 -0.19 1.18 -13.00
CA GLY A 35 0.94 1.93 -12.47
C GLY A 35 2.29 1.46 -13.03
N GLU A 36 2.47 0.15 -13.23
CA GLU A 36 3.68 -0.39 -13.86
C GLU A 36 3.82 0.07 -15.32
N GLU A 37 2.72 0.05 -16.09
CA GLU A 37 2.68 0.52 -17.49
C GLU A 37 3.18 1.98 -17.63
N PHE A 38 2.75 2.86 -16.72
CA PHE A 38 3.12 4.27 -16.73
C PHE A 38 4.35 4.60 -15.87
N LYS A 39 5.08 3.59 -15.37
CA LYS A 39 6.25 3.74 -14.48
C LYS A 39 5.97 4.58 -13.23
N LEU A 40 4.76 4.48 -12.69
CA LEU A 40 4.35 5.15 -11.46
C LEU A 40 4.86 4.37 -10.24
N LEU A 41 5.14 5.10 -9.16
CA LEU A 41 5.40 4.47 -7.86
C LEU A 41 4.08 3.91 -7.30
N ASN A 42 4.01 2.59 -7.16
CA ASN A 42 2.80 1.90 -6.70
C ASN A 42 2.82 1.68 -5.19
N TYR A 43 1.65 1.84 -4.56
CA TYR A 43 1.43 1.66 -3.13
C TYR A 43 0.07 1.05 -2.85
N ALA A 44 0.05 0.09 -1.92
CA ALA A 44 -1.17 -0.54 -1.46
C ALA A 44 -1.51 -0.06 -0.04
N PHE A 45 -2.71 0.46 0.13
CA PHE A 45 -3.34 0.67 1.41
C PHE A 45 -4.08 -0.61 1.78
N ILE A 46 -3.65 -1.26 2.86
CA ILE A 46 -4.26 -2.51 3.31
C ILE A 46 -4.87 -2.26 4.69
N THR A 47 -6.18 -2.17 4.71
CA THR A 47 -6.94 -2.20 5.96
C THR A 47 -6.87 -3.61 6.53
N SER A 48 -6.44 -3.76 7.78
CA SER A 48 -6.26 -5.08 8.40
C SER A 48 -7.61 -5.76 8.75
N THR A 49 -8.72 -5.24 8.24
CA THR A 49 -10.11 -5.57 8.64
C THR A 49 -10.71 -6.85 8.13
N ALA A 50 -10.11 -7.48 7.12
CA ALA A 50 -10.69 -8.72 6.60
C ALA A 50 -10.36 -9.88 7.55
N TRP A 51 -11.19 -10.03 8.59
CA TRP A 51 -11.28 -11.20 9.49
C TRP A 51 -11.50 -12.51 8.69
N PHE A 52 -11.86 -12.41 7.41
CA PHE A 52 -11.67 -13.49 6.44
C PHE A 52 -10.22 -13.48 5.94
N LEU A 53 -9.37 -14.20 6.68
CA LEU A 53 -7.93 -14.44 6.49
C LEU A 53 -7.45 -14.69 5.05
N HIS A 54 -8.32 -15.01 4.10
CA HIS A 54 -7.93 -15.25 2.71
C HIS A 54 -7.70 -13.96 1.91
N CYS A 55 -8.58 -12.97 2.02
CA CYS A 55 -8.49 -11.78 1.16
C CYS A 55 -7.36 -10.85 1.62
N TRP A 56 -7.18 -10.69 2.94
CA TRP A 56 -6.07 -9.88 3.48
C TRP A 56 -4.70 -10.48 3.12
N TRP A 57 -4.55 -11.80 3.26
CA TRP A 57 -3.30 -12.46 2.90
C TRP A 57 -3.07 -12.46 1.39
N ASN A 58 -4.11 -12.62 0.58
CA ASN A 58 -4.01 -12.49 -0.87
C ASN A 58 -3.56 -11.10 -1.30
N SER A 59 -4.19 -10.03 -0.82
CA SER A 59 -3.77 -8.66 -1.16
C SER A 59 -2.35 -8.36 -0.67
N THR A 60 -1.98 -8.88 0.49
CA THR A 60 -0.61 -8.77 1.02
C THR A 60 0.40 -9.49 0.12
N LEU A 61 0.10 -10.73 -0.28
CA LEU A 61 0.93 -11.51 -1.20
C LEU A 61 1.00 -10.85 -2.58
N GLU A 62 -0.11 -10.35 -3.12
CA GLU A 62 -0.14 -9.60 -4.37
C GLU A 62 0.76 -8.37 -4.28
N SER A 63 0.72 -7.64 -3.17
CA SER A 63 1.61 -6.50 -2.95
C SER A 63 3.09 -6.92 -2.92
N ILE A 64 3.42 -8.00 -2.21
CA ILE A 64 4.79 -8.51 -2.11
C ILE A 64 5.30 -9.00 -3.47
N VAL A 65 4.52 -9.81 -4.19
CA VAL A 65 4.87 -10.31 -5.54
C VAL A 65 5.06 -9.17 -6.53
N ASN A 66 4.30 -8.08 -6.39
CA ASN A 66 4.46 -6.90 -7.23
C ASN A 66 5.57 -5.95 -6.76
N GLY A 67 6.22 -6.18 -5.60
CA GLY A 67 7.27 -5.31 -5.10
C GLY A 67 6.74 -4.01 -4.49
N VAL A 68 5.47 -4.00 -4.08
CA VAL A 68 4.74 -2.81 -3.67
C VAL A 68 4.75 -2.68 -2.13
N PRO A 69 5.33 -1.61 -1.57
CA PRO A 69 5.28 -1.34 -0.14
C PRO A 69 3.87 -0.93 0.30
N MET A 70 3.54 -1.20 1.56
CA MET A 70 2.16 -1.10 2.07
C MET A 70 2.03 -0.05 3.19
N ILE A 71 0.83 0.53 3.32
CA ILE A 71 0.42 1.22 4.55
C ILE A 71 -0.51 0.27 5.29
N ALA A 72 -0.09 -0.12 6.49
CA ALA A 72 -0.89 -0.96 7.36
C ALA A 72 -1.82 -0.09 8.21
N TRP A 73 -3.12 -0.40 8.15
CA TRP A 73 -4.15 0.39 8.82
C TRP A 73 -5.08 -0.50 9.65
N PRO A 74 -4.76 -0.76 10.93
CA PRO A 74 -5.59 -1.61 11.78
C PRO A 74 -6.86 -0.86 12.21
N LEU A 75 -8.04 -1.45 11.97
CA LEU A 75 -9.32 -0.90 12.45
C LEU A 75 -9.84 -1.61 13.70
N TYR A 76 -9.28 -2.76 14.09
CA TYR A 76 -9.62 -3.46 15.34
C TYR A 76 -8.36 -3.87 16.13
N VAL A 77 -8.54 -4.15 17.42
CA VAL A 77 -7.45 -4.35 18.40
C VAL A 77 -6.71 -5.67 18.19
N ASP A 78 -7.41 -6.70 17.74
CA ASP A 78 -6.90 -8.03 17.39
C ASP A 78 -5.98 -8.01 16.15
N GLN A 79 -6.09 -6.97 15.32
CA GLN A 79 -5.32 -6.81 14.08
C GLN A 79 -3.92 -6.24 14.30
N LYS A 80 -3.57 -5.86 15.54
CA LYS A 80 -2.24 -5.36 15.89
C LYS A 80 -1.13 -6.38 15.69
N MET A 81 -1.45 -7.67 15.84
CA MET A 81 -0.47 -8.74 15.62
C MET A 81 -0.09 -8.85 14.13
N ASN A 82 -1.08 -8.72 13.26
CA ASN A 82 -0.89 -8.69 11.81
C ASN A 82 -0.11 -7.44 11.36
N ASP A 83 -0.41 -6.30 11.98
CA ASP A 83 0.28 -5.03 11.74
C ASP A 83 1.76 -5.09 12.17
N SER A 84 2.03 -5.59 13.39
CA SER A 84 3.40 -5.83 13.89
C SER A 84 4.16 -6.84 13.01
N MET A 85 3.49 -7.88 12.49
CA MET A 85 4.12 -8.80 11.54
C MET A 85 4.57 -8.08 10.25
N LEU A 86 3.74 -7.21 9.66
CA LEU A 86 4.08 -6.50 8.42
C LEU A 86 5.13 -5.40 8.62
N THR A 87 5.06 -4.69 9.75
CA THR A 87 5.89 -3.51 10.03
C THR A 87 7.20 -3.86 10.74
N GLU A 88 7.18 -4.76 11.72
CA GLU A 88 8.35 -5.10 12.55
C GLU A 88 9.09 -6.33 12.04
N GLN A 89 8.37 -7.40 11.67
CA GLN A 89 9.00 -8.65 11.22
C GLN A 89 9.39 -8.60 9.74
N LEU A 90 8.44 -8.32 8.86
CA LEU A 90 8.65 -8.28 7.41
C LEU A 90 9.17 -6.93 6.91
N ARG A 91 8.95 -5.85 7.67
CA ARG A 91 9.40 -4.48 7.35
C ARG A 91 8.97 -3.99 5.96
N VAL A 92 7.81 -4.46 5.51
CA VAL A 92 7.22 -4.16 4.20
C VAL A 92 6.13 -3.09 4.25
N ALA A 93 5.80 -2.62 5.46
CA ALA A 93 4.73 -1.65 5.67
C ALA A 93 5.11 -0.50 6.63
N VAL A 94 4.38 0.61 6.54
CA VAL A 94 4.36 1.68 7.55
C VAL A 94 3.02 1.69 8.27
N GLN A 95 3.06 1.90 9.58
CA GLN A 95 1.90 2.12 10.44
C GLN A 95 1.84 3.56 10.94
N SER A 96 0.63 4.00 11.28
CA SER A 96 0.37 5.28 11.95
C SER A 96 0.90 5.25 13.39
N GLU A 97 1.47 6.36 13.87
CA GLU A 97 1.88 6.49 15.27
C GLU A 97 0.66 6.55 16.21
N VAL A 98 -0.46 7.06 15.69
CA VAL A 98 -1.76 7.07 16.36
C VAL A 98 -2.55 5.83 15.95
N SER A 99 -3.08 5.09 16.92
CA SER A 99 -3.92 3.94 16.61
C SER A 99 -5.25 4.40 15.99
N PRO A 100 -5.56 4.00 14.75
CA PRO A 100 -6.81 4.39 14.08
C PRO A 100 -8.08 3.89 14.81
N THR A 101 -7.90 2.89 15.68
CA THR A 101 -8.95 2.32 16.52
C THR A 101 -9.32 3.19 17.73
N LYS A 102 -8.44 4.11 18.13
CA LYS A 102 -8.60 4.94 19.32
C LYS A 102 -8.99 6.37 18.99
N GLU A 103 -8.49 6.90 17.88
CA GLU A 103 -8.69 8.28 17.48
C GLU A 103 -8.70 8.41 15.96
N VAL A 104 -9.40 9.43 15.45
CA VAL A 104 -9.38 9.78 14.03
C VAL A 104 -7.98 10.28 13.67
N VAL A 105 -7.32 9.56 12.75
CA VAL A 105 -5.99 9.95 12.27
C VAL A 105 -6.09 11.24 11.46
N ALA A 106 -5.32 12.25 11.89
CA ALA A 106 -5.30 13.55 11.24
C ALA A 106 -4.70 13.46 9.83
N ARG A 107 -5.15 14.34 8.93
CA ARG A 107 -4.62 14.41 7.55
C ARG A 107 -3.09 14.55 7.49
N ASN A 108 -2.50 15.24 8.47
CA ASN A 108 -1.06 15.49 8.51
C ASN A 108 -0.30 14.18 8.77
N GLU A 109 -0.83 13.31 9.64
CA GLU A 109 -0.26 11.99 9.91
C GLU A 109 -0.31 11.11 8.65
N ILE A 110 -1.45 11.15 7.93
CA ILE A 110 -1.60 10.45 6.65
C ILE A 110 -0.57 10.96 5.63
N ALA A 111 -0.42 12.28 5.50
CA ALA A 111 0.57 12.88 4.61
C ALA A 111 2.00 12.44 4.99
N THR A 112 2.34 12.43 6.29
CA THR A 112 3.65 11.98 6.76
C THR A 112 3.89 10.50 6.49
N MET A 113 2.89 9.62 6.64
CA MET A 113 3.03 8.20 6.27
C MET A 113 3.25 8.01 4.77
N VAL A 114 2.48 8.75 3.96
CA VAL A 114 2.63 8.76 2.51
C VAL A 114 4.01 9.25 2.14
N GLU A 115 4.48 10.38 2.69
CA GLU A 115 5.82 10.90 2.47
C GLU A 115 6.91 9.92 2.91
N LYS A 116 6.81 9.30 4.09
CA LYS A 116 7.77 8.29 4.59
C LYS A 116 7.94 7.11 3.62
N ILE A 117 6.87 6.73 2.92
CA ILE A 117 6.83 5.64 1.94
C ILE A 117 7.22 6.09 0.53
N MET A 118 6.84 7.30 0.15
CA MET A 118 7.13 7.91 -1.16
C MET A 118 8.58 8.34 -1.27
N GLU A 119 9.06 9.03 -0.24
CA GLU A 119 10.27 9.84 -0.26
C GLU A 119 11.13 9.56 0.99
N GLY A 120 12.45 9.63 0.80
CA GLY A 120 13.42 9.52 1.89
C GLY A 120 13.99 8.12 2.13
N LYS A 121 14.90 8.04 3.12
CA LYS A 121 15.67 6.83 3.43
C LYS A 121 14.79 5.67 3.91
N GLY A 122 13.69 5.97 4.62
CA GLY A 122 12.73 4.98 5.12
C GLY A 122 12.02 4.23 3.98
N GLY A 123 11.41 4.96 3.04
CA GLY A 123 10.72 4.37 1.90
C GLY A 123 11.63 3.52 1.01
N ASN A 124 12.90 3.93 0.82
CA ASN A 124 13.89 3.14 0.08
C ASN A 124 14.22 1.81 0.76
N VAL A 125 14.32 1.81 2.10
CA VAL A 125 14.54 0.58 2.88
C VAL A 125 13.34 -0.35 2.73
N ILE A 126 12.12 0.15 2.92
CA ILE A 126 10.90 -0.67 2.81
C ILE A 126 10.78 -1.27 1.40
N ARG A 127 11.03 -0.47 0.35
CA ARG A 127 11.06 -0.99 -1.02
C ARG A 127 12.11 -2.06 -1.24
N ALA A 128 13.29 -1.91 -0.65
CA ALA A 128 14.34 -2.92 -0.73
C ALA A 128 13.93 -4.23 -0.02
N GLU A 129 13.29 -4.13 1.15
CA GLU A 129 12.77 -5.29 1.89
C GLU A 129 11.67 -6.01 1.10
N VAL A 130 10.70 -5.26 0.54
CA VAL A 130 9.63 -5.85 -0.29
C VAL A 130 10.23 -6.54 -1.52
N ASN A 131 11.20 -5.91 -2.19
CA ASN A 131 11.88 -6.52 -3.34
C ASN A 131 12.72 -7.75 -2.95
N THR A 132 13.31 -7.76 -1.76
CA THR A 132 14.03 -8.93 -1.23
C THR A 132 13.07 -10.09 -1.03
N LEU A 133 11.90 -9.83 -0.45
CA LEU A 133 10.85 -10.85 -0.27
C LEU A 133 10.27 -11.31 -1.61
N LYS A 134 10.09 -10.41 -2.57
CA LYS A 134 9.68 -10.77 -3.95
C LYS A 134 10.64 -11.77 -4.59
N LEU A 135 11.95 -11.63 -4.36
CA LEU A 135 12.97 -12.54 -4.90
C LEU A 135 13.08 -13.86 -4.12
N SER A 136 12.52 -13.91 -2.92
CA SER A 136 12.57 -15.07 -2.02
C SER A 136 11.31 -15.95 -2.09
N ALA A 137 10.27 -15.48 -2.79
CA ALA A 137 8.99 -16.15 -3.01
C ALA A 137 8.98 -16.91 -4.35
#